data_AF-A0A418W4G7-F1
#
_entry.id   AF-A0A418W4G7-F1
#
_cell.length_a   1.000
_cell.length_b   1.000
_cell.length_c   1.000
_cell.angle_alpha   90.00
_cell.angle_beta   90.00
_cell.angle_gamma   90.00
#
_symmetry.space_group_name_H-M   'P 1'
#
loop_
_entity.id
_entity.type
_entity.pdbx_description
1 polymer ?
#
loop_
_entity_poly.entity_id
_entity_poly.type
_entity_poly.pdbx_seq_one_letter_code
_entity_poly.pdbx_strand_id
1 'polypeptide(L)'
;MRRATLIGALLGGLAAAPPAALPALAQDGPKRDALDWLAGEPMTLLDWGIARLRNDLDFAAADAAAAGRSTLGRSGVFYRPQDRKIVGYASFVEPAANRTDAVCVELFARVVGALVHGAPQGSGGASWYLESLFGHETRTATRPQDLGDQMAERVALQITVGPRPAAAFEDSRRVVCTGRLDSPPAGLALRIEG
;
A
#
# COMPACT_ATOMS: atom_id res chain seq x y z
N MET A 1 78.90 -19.49 -43.14
CA MET A 1 79.12 -18.72 -44.39
C MET A 1 77.80 -18.10 -44.82
N ARG A 2 77.76 -16.75 -45.05
CA ARG A 2 76.91 -15.99 -46.03
C ARG A 2 75.38 -16.16 -45.92
N ARG A 3 74.47 -15.16 -45.91
CA ARG A 3 74.37 -13.70 -46.18
C ARG A 3 73.01 -13.27 -45.57
N ALA A 4 72.88 -12.15 -44.84
CA ALA A 4 72.30 -10.85 -45.27
C ALA A 4 71.10 -10.98 -46.25
N THR A 5 69.91 -10.40 -46.07
CA THR A 5 69.54 -8.96 -46.09
C THR A 5 68.01 -8.89 -45.83
N LEU A 6 67.48 -8.18 -44.82
CA LEU A 6 66.93 -6.79 -44.80
C LEU A 6 65.88 -6.46 -45.88
N ILE A 7 64.79 -5.80 -45.43
CA ILE A 7 63.67 -5.04 -46.07
C ILE A 7 62.36 -5.54 -45.41
N GLY A 8 61.50 -4.77 -44.75
CA GLY A 8 61.29 -3.32 -44.75
C GLY A 8 59.81 -3.04 -45.08
N ALA A 9 59.14 -2.31 -44.17
CA ALA A 9 58.00 -1.40 -44.40
C ALA A 9 56.58 -1.80 -43.93
N LEU A 10 55.93 -0.75 -43.37
CA LEU A 10 54.50 -0.45 -43.22
C LEU A 10 53.84 -0.96 -41.92
N LEU A 11 53.85 -0.21 -40.81
CA LEU A 11 53.10 1.04 -40.53
C LEU A 11 51.62 0.94 -40.93
N GLY A 12 50.82 0.36 -40.04
CA GLY A 12 49.36 0.42 -40.02
C GLY A 12 48.89 0.66 -38.59
N GLY A 13 49.03 1.90 -38.12
CA GLY A 13 48.48 2.33 -36.83
C GLY A 13 46.96 2.36 -36.89
N LEU A 14 46.31 1.32 -36.40
CA LEU A 14 44.90 1.35 -36.02
C LEU A 14 44.80 2.11 -34.70
N ALA A 15 44.47 3.40 -34.81
CA ALA A 15 44.06 4.21 -33.67
C ALA A 15 42.80 3.58 -33.06
N ALA A 16 42.97 2.92 -31.91
CA ALA A 16 41.88 2.51 -31.07
C ALA A 16 41.24 3.76 -30.46
N ALA A 17 40.14 4.23 -31.06
CA ALA A 17 39.28 5.22 -30.43
C ALA A 17 38.64 4.55 -29.20
N PRO A 18 38.78 5.11 -27.98
CA PRO A 18 38.02 4.63 -26.84
C PRO A 18 36.53 4.88 -27.11
N PRO A 19 35.64 3.93 -26.82
CA PRO A 19 34.20 4.22 -26.85
C PRO A 19 33.96 5.29 -25.80
N ALA A 20 33.57 6.48 -26.26
CA ALA A 20 33.02 7.50 -25.39
C ALA A 20 31.79 6.88 -24.71
N ALA A 21 31.92 6.57 -23.41
CA ALA A 21 30.80 6.24 -22.57
C ALA A 21 29.90 7.46 -22.54
N LEU A 22 28.82 7.43 -23.34
CA LEU A 22 27.73 8.36 -23.20
C LEU A 22 27.23 8.24 -21.76
N PRO A 23 27.06 9.36 -21.02
CA PRO A 23 26.40 9.28 -19.74
C PRO A 23 25.01 8.71 -20.01
N ALA A 24 24.70 7.58 -19.37
CA ALA A 24 23.34 7.11 -19.27
C ALA A 24 22.57 8.23 -18.55
N LEU A 25 21.91 9.08 -19.33
CA LEU A 25 20.84 9.91 -18.85
C LEU A 25 19.82 8.93 -18.29
N ALA A 26 19.83 8.77 -16.97
CA ALA A 26 18.71 8.22 -16.23
C ALA A 26 17.51 9.03 -16.68
N GLN A 27 16.72 8.46 -17.59
CA GLN A 27 15.51 9.08 -18.05
C GLN A 27 14.53 8.95 -16.89
N ASP A 28 14.51 9.97 -16.03
CA ASP A 28 13.38 10.29 -15.18
C ASP A 28 12.22 10.67 -16.11
N GLY A 29 11.67 9.67 -16.79
CA GLY A 29 10.39 9.79 -17.45
C GLY A 29 9.34 10.19 -16.40
N PRO A 30 8.29 10.92 -16.79
CA PRO A 30 7.25 11.33 -15.86
C PRO A 30 6.74 10.10 -15.11
N LYS A 31 6.95 10.08 -13.78
CA LYS A 31 6.48 9.01 -12.88
C LYS A 31 4.97 8.86 -13.10
N ARG A 32 4.53 7.77 -13.73
CA ARG A 32 3.11 7.48 -13.95
C ARG A 32 2.41 7.30 -12.61
N ASP A 33 1.30 8.01 -12.41
CA ASP A 33 0.44 7.87 -11.21
C ASP A 33 -0.14 6.45 -11.18
N ALA A 34 0.02 5.76 -10.06
CA ALA A 34 -0.41 4.37 -9.91
C ALA A 34 -1.90 4.17 -10.22
N LEU A 35 -2.76 5.11 -9.82
CA LEU A 35 -4.21 4.99 -10.03
C LEU A 35 -4.60 5.13 -11.51
N ASP A 36 -3.97 6.06 -12.22
CA ASP A 36 -4.21 6.25 -13.66
C ASP A 36 -3.78 5.02 -14.46
N TRP A 37 -2.72 4.32 -14.03
CA TRP A 37 -2.31 3.04 -14.60
C TRP A 37 -3.28 1.90 -14.27
N LEU A 38 -3.68 1.77 -12.99
CA LEU A 38 -4.60 0.72 -12.56
C LEU A 38 -5.98 0.82 -13.25
N ALA A 39 -6.45 2.03 -13.56
CA ALA A 39 -7.75 2.30 -14.18
C ALA A 39 -7.82 2.05 -15.70
N GLY A 40 -6.70 1.78 -16.38
CA GLY A 40 -6.62 1.69 -17.85
C GLY A 40 -6.86 0.31 -18.47
N GLU A 41 -7.10 -0.75 -17.69
CA GLU A 41 -7.15 -2.15 -18.16
C GLU A 41 -8.59 -2.75 -18.18
N PRO A 42 -8.92 -3.70 -19.08
CA PRO A 42 -10.30 -4.16 -19.38
C PRO A 42 -11.05 -4.94 -18.27
N MET A 43 -10.42 -5.16 -17.12
CA MET A 43 -11.02 -5.23 -15.79
C MET A 43 -9.96 -4.55 -14.93
N THR A 44 -10.27 -3.40 -14.33
CA THR A 44 -9.18 -2.56 -13.80
C THR A 44 -8.45 -3.33 -12.69
N LEU A 45 -7.11 -3.35 -12.73
CA LEU A 45 -6.32 -3.90 -11.63
C LEU A 45 -6.69 -3.24 -10.29
N LEU A 46 -7.20 -2.01 -10.37
CA LEU A 46 -7.79 -1.29 -9.24
C LEU A 46 -8.99 -2.04 -8.64
N ASP A 47 -9.98 -2.43 -9.45
CA ASP A 47 -11.18 -3.12 -8.99
C ASP A 47 -10.84 -4.49 -8.37
N TRP A 48 -9.91 -5.22 -8.98
CA TRP A 48 -9.40 -6.47 -8.43
C TRP A 48 -8.68 -6.27 -7.10
N GLY A 49 -7.79 -5.28 -7.02
CA GLY A 49 -7.09 -4.94 -5.79
C GLY A 49 -8.03 -4.50 -4.67
N ILE A 50 -9.06 -3.72 -4.98
CA ILE A 50 -10.12 -3.30 -4.04
C ILE A 50 -10.93 -4.51 -3.56
N ALA A 51 -11.32 -5.41 -4.45
CA ALA A 51 -12.06 -6.62 -4.10
C ALA A 51 -11.25 -7.53 -3.18
N ARG A 52 -9.95 -7.69 -3.44
CA ARG A 52 -9.06 -8.49 -2.61
C ARG A 52 -8.81 -7.85 -1.24
N LEU A 53 -8.50 -6.54 -1.22
CA LEU A 53 -8.35 -5.78 0.03
C LEU A 53 -9.62 -5.86 0.88
N ARG A 54 -10.80 -5.84 0.25
CA ARG A 54 -12.08 -6.01 0.96
C ARG A 54 -12.18 -7.38 1.63
N ASN A 55 -11.87 -8.45 0.91
CA ASN A 55 -11.91 -9.79 1.49
C ASN A 55 -10.93 -9.92 2.66
N ASP A 56 -9.69 -9.46 2.48
CA ASP A 56 -8.66 -9.49 3.53
C ASP A 56 -9.09 -8.66 4.75
N LEU A 57 -9.70 -7.48 4.53
CA LEU A 57 -10.22 -6.63 5.60
C LEU A 57 -11.39 -7.29 6.34
N ASP A 58 -12.29 -7.97 5.65
CA ASP A 58 -13.40 -8.68 6.28
C ASP A 58 -12.88 -9.79 7.22
N PHE A 59 -11.85 -10.54 6.80
CA PHE A 59 -11.18 -11.53 7.65
C PHE A 59 -10.42 -10.89 8.82
N ALA A 60 -9.62 -9.86 8.55
CA ALA A 60 -8.84 -9.15 9.57
C ALA A 60 -9.72 -8.48 10.63
N ALA A 61 -10.84 -7.89 10.22
CA ALA A 61 -11.80 -7.27 11.13
C ALA A 61 -12.55 -8.30 11.97
N ALA A 62 -12.91 -9.45 11.40
CA ALA A 62 -13.53 -10.54 12.15
C ALA A 62 -12.58 -11.14 13.18
N ASP A 63 -11.32 -11.35 12.83
CA ASP A 63 -10.28 -11.84 13.75
C ASP A 63 -10.01 -10.83 14.87
N ALA A 64 -9.86 -9.55 14.54
CA ALA A 64 -9.69 -8.48 15.54
C ALA A 64 -10.88 -8.41 16.51
N ALA A 65 -12.11 -8.58 16.01
CA ALA A 65 -13.31 -8.64 16.85
C ALA A 65 -13.27 -9.82 17.82
N ALA A 66 -12.97 -11.02 17.32
CA ALA A 66 -12.90 -12.24 18.12
C ALA A 66 -11.83 -12.15 19.21
N ALA A 67 -10.64 -11.64 18.87
CA ALA A 67 -9.53 -11.50 19.81
C ALA A 67 -9.73 -10.35 20.83
N GLY A 68 -10.51 -9.32 20.49
CA GLY A 68 -10.79 -8.17 21.35
C GLY A 68 -12.03 -8.32 22.24
N ARG A 69 -12.82 -9.39 22.03
CA ARG A 69 -14.21 -9.52 22.55
C ARG A 69 -15.14 -8.39 22.07
N SER A 70 -14.80 -7.78 20.94
CA SER A 70 -15.60 -6.79 20.26
C SER A 70 -16.60 -7.47 19.32
N THR A 71 -17.67 -6.77 18.95
CA THR A 71 -18.59 -7.27 17.91
C THR A 71 -18.36 -6.52 16.62
N LEU A 72 -18.01 -7.22 15.53
CA LEU A 72 -17.94 -6.61 14.20
C LEU A 72 -19.37 -6.27 13.73
N GLY A 73 -19.62 -5.01 13.41
CA GLY A 73 -20.87 -4.56 12.82
C GLY A 73 -20.86 -4.65 11.31
N ARG A 74 -19.86 -4.04 10.67
CA ARG A 74 -19.68 -4.04 9.21
C ARG A 74 -18.26 -3.65 8.84
N SER A 75 -17.76 -4.21 7.75
CA SER A 75 -16.53 -3.77 7.08
C SER A 75 -16.75 -3.59 5.57
N GLY A 76 -15.81 -2.91 4.92
CA GLY A 76 -15.80 -2.76 3.48
C GLY A 76 -14.68 -1.85 2.99
N VAL A 77 -14.57 -1.73 1.67
CA VAL A 77 -13.58 -0.89 1.00
C VAL A 77 -14.29 -0.12 -0.11
N PHE A 78 -13.94 1.16 -0.29
CA PHE A 78 -14.40 1.95 -1.41
C PHE A 78 -13.32 2.90 -1.91
N TYR A 79 -13.40 3.28 -3.19
CA TYR A 79 -12.57 4.32 -3.78
C TYR A 79 -13.27 5.68 -3.66
N ARG A 80 -12.53 6.71 -3.26
CA ARG A 80 -12.98 8.10 -3.15
C ARG A 80 -12.30 8.92 -4.26
N PRO A 81 -13.02 9.25 -5.35
CA PRO A 81 -12.41 9.93 -6.50
C PRO A 81 -11.92 11.35 -6.20
N GLN A 82 -12.53 12.04 -5.22
CA GLN A 82 -12.28 13.45 -4.93
C GLN A 82 -10.85 13.70 -4.44
N ASP A 83 -10.30 12.77 -3.67
CA ASP A 83 -8.94 12.84 -3.14
C ASP A 83 -8.08 11.64 -3.56
N ARG A 84 -8.58 10.84 -4.52
CA ARG A 84 -7.89 9.69 -5.09
C ARG A 84 -7.43 8.69 -4.02
N LYS A 85 -8.27 8.39 -3.03
CA LYS A 85 -7.95 7.44 -1.94
C LYS A 85 -8.80 6.19 -1.96
N ILE A 86 -8.20 5.08 -1.57
CA ILE A 86 -8.92 3.85 -1.22
C ILE A 86 -9.10 3.85 0.28
N VAL A 87 -10.35 3.76 0.73
CA VAL A 87 -10.70 3.77 2.15
C VAL A 87 -11.27 2.42 2.52
N GLY A 88 -10.50 1.67 3.32
CA GLY A 88 -11.02 0.54 4.09
C GLY A 88 -11.71 1.05 5.34
N TYR A 89 -12.87 0.49 5.67
CA TYR A 89 -13.56 0.81 6.91
C TYR A 89 -13.97 -0.46 7.65
N ALA A 90 -13.91 -0.43 8.98
CA ALA A 90 -14.49 -1.44 9.85
C ALA A 90 -15.18 -0.77 11.04
N SER A 91 -16.42 -1.16 11.32
CA SER A 91 -17.24 -0.64 12.40
C SER A 91 -17.44 -1.72 13.44
N PHE A 92 -17.04 -1.43 14.68
CA PHE A 92 -17.16 -2.28 15.84
C PHE A 92 -18.21 -1.73 16.79
N VAL A 93 -18.83 -2.66 17.49
CA VAL A 93 -19.94 -2.41 18.38
C VAL A 93 -19.47 -2.68 19.80
N GLU A 94 -19.51 -1.63 20.63
CA GLU A 94 -19.00 -1.63 22.00
C GLU A 94 -20.01 -1.01 23.00
N PRO A 95 -20.01 -1.46 24.27
CA PRO A 95 -20.71 -0.76 25.34
C PRO A 95 -20.11 0.63 25.56
N ALA A 96 -20.88 1.56 26.12
CA ALA A 96 -20.46 2.96 26.29
C ALA A 96 -19.09 3.12 26.99
N ALA A 97 -18.80 2.29 27.99
CA ALA A 97 -17.53 2.29 28.72
C ALA A 97 -16.30 1.99 27.84
N ASN A 98 -16.47 1.27 26.73
CA ASN A 98 -15.40 0.86 25.83
C ASN A 98 -15.30 1.78 24.58
N ARG A 99 -16.19 2.75 24.41
CA ARG A 99 -16.15 3.69 23.27
C ARG A 99 -15.12 4.79 23.55
N THR A 100 -13.85 4.40 23.46
CA THR A 100 -12.69 5.23 23.81
C THR A 100 -11.66 5.22 22.69
N ASP A 101 -10.82 6.25 22.66
CA ASP A 101 -9.73 6.37 21.71
C ASP A 101 -8.78 5.17 21.80
N ALA A 102 -8.47 4.72 23.02
CA ALA A 102 -7.60 3.57 23.26
C ALA A 102 -8.11 2.28 22.60
N VAL A 103 -9.42 2.00 22.73
CA VAL A 103 -10.03 0.81 22.11
C VAL A 103 -10.04 0.95 20.58
N CYS A 104 -10.30 2.15 20.05
CA CYS A 104 -10.23 2.37 18.60
C CYS A 104 -8.81 2.11 18.06
N VAL A 105 -7.80 2.69 18.72
CA VAL A 105 -6.38 2.53 18.36
C VAL A 105 -5.94 1.06 18.45
N GLU A 106 -6.40 0.34 19.48
CA GLU A 106 -6.13 -1.09 19.64
C GLU A 106 -6.72 -1.92 18.49
N LEU A 107 -8.00 -1.69 18.17
CA LEU A 107 -8.66 -2.37 17.05
C LEU A 107 -7.99 -2.03 15.72
N PHE A 108 -7.60 -0.77 15.51
CA PHE A 108 -6.82 -0.35 14.35
C PHE A 108 -5.53 -1.16 14.22
N ALA A 109 -4.74 -1.22 15.30
CA ALA A 109 -3.47 -1.94 15.30
C ALA A 109 -3.64 -3.45 15.04
N ARG A 110 -4.69 -4.06 15.61
CA ARG A 110 -5.02 -5.48 15.38
C ARG A 110 -5.40 -5.75 13.92
N VAL A 111 -6.29 -4.94 13.36
CA VAL A 111 -6.71 -5.08 11.95
C VAL A 111 -5.52 -4.89 11.02
N VAL A 112 -4.72 -3.85 11.21
CA VAL A 112 -3.50 -3.63 10.42
C VAL A 112 -2.54 -4.81 10.56
N GLY A 113 -2.28 -5.27 11.78
CA GLY A 113 -1.38 -6.39 12.03
C GLY A 113 -1.81 -7.69 11.36
N ALA A 114 -3.11 -7.93 11.26
CA ALA A 114 -3.68 -9.05 10.52
C ALA A 114 -3.56 -8.86 8.99
N LEU A 115 -3.81 -7.66 8.47
CA LEU A 115 -3.69 -7.36 7.04
C LEU A 115 -2.26 -7.54 6.52
N VAL A 116 -1.27 -7.03 7.27
CA VAL A 116 0.15 -7.12 6.87
C VAL A 116 0.82 -8.40 7.38
N HIS A 117 0.03 -9.38 7.85
CA HIS A 117 0.57 -10.63 8.37
C HIS A 117 1.35 -11.38 7.28
N GLY A 118 2.60 -11.72 7.58
CA GLY A 118 3.50 -12.37 6.62
C GLY A 118 4.31 -11.41 5.74
N ALA A 119 4.06 -10.10 5.82
CA ALA A 119 4.94 -9.11 5.22
C ALA A 119 6.30 -9.07 5.95
N PRO A 120 7.38 -8.60 5.28
CA PRO A 120 8.68 -8.39 5.94
C PRO A 120 8.53 -7.51 7.18
N GLN A 121 9.18 -7.90 8.28
CA GLN A 121 9.18 -7.14 9.52
C GLN A 121 9.86 -5.78 9.31
N GLY A 122 9.24 -4.70 9.79
CA GLY A 122 9.77 -3.33 9.68
C GLY A 122 8.81 -2.37 8.96
N SER A 123 9.30 -1.17 8.64
CA SER A 123 8.51 -0.07 8.06
C SER A 123 7.96 -0.35 6.64
N GLY A 124 8.42 -1.41 5.98
CA GLY A 124 8.00 -1.76 4.62
C GLY A 124 6.82 -2.74 4.53
N GLY A 125 6.27 -3.21 5.66
CA GLY A 125 5.25 -4.26 5.64
C GLY A 125 3.97 -3.87 4.90
N ALA A 126 3.50 -2.63 5.10
CA ALA A 126 2.32 -2.10 4.42
C ALA A 126 2.56 -1.92 2.90
N SER A 127 3.68 -1.33 2.51
CA SER A 127 4.04 -1.15 1.08
C SER A 127 4.14 -2.49 0.37
N TRP A 128 4.79 -3.49 0.99
CA TRP A 128 4.90 -4.84 0.44
C TRP A 128 3.54 -5.51 0.28
N TYR A 129 2.68 -5.43 1.31
CA TYR A 129 1.34 -5.99 1.27
C TYR A 129 0.51 -5.38 0.13
N LEU A 130 0.46 -4.05 0.05
CA LEU A 130 -0.31 -3.35 -0.96
C LEU A 130 0.26 -3.57 -2.37
N GLU A 131 1.58 -3.64 -2.52
CA GLU A 131 2.20 -4.00 -3.78
C GLU A 131 1.78 -5.39 -4.26
N SER A 132 1.68 -6.36 -3.34
CA SER A 132 1.26 -7.73 -3.65
C SER A 132 -0.21 -7.81 -4.08
N LEU A 133 -1.07 -6.95 -3.50
CA LEU A 133 -2.48 -6.86 -3.83
C LEU A 133 -2.73 -6.22 -5.20
N PHE A 134 -2.10 -5.07 -5.45
CA PHE A 134 -2.39 -4.23 -6.62
C PHE A 134 -1.48 -4.50 -7.82
N GLY A 135 -0.50 -5.41 -7.70
CA GLY A 135 0.47 -5.70 -8.76
C GLY A 135 0.40 -7.11 -9.36
N HIS A 136 -0.65 -7.89 -9.11
CA HIS A 136 -0.64 -9.34 -9.30
C HIS A 136 -0.50 -9.84 -10.75
N GLU A 137 -0.81 -9.03 -11.77
CA GLU A 137 -0.79 -9.48 -13.18
C GLU A 137 0.31 -8.86 -14.06
N THR A 138 1.07 -7.89 -13.55
CA THR A 138 1.93 -7.05 -14.39
C THR A 138 3.40 -7.19 -14.00
N ARG A 139 3.98 -8.34 -14.37
CA ARG A 139 5.44 -8.50 -14.46
C ARG A 139 6.06 -7.75 -15.66
N THR A 140 5.27 -6.92 -16.33
CA THR A 140 5.64 -6.18 -17.54
C THR A 140 6.29 -4.84 -17.22
N ALA A 141 7.05 -4.30 -18.18
CA ALA A 141 7.86 -3.09 -18.06
C ALA A 141 7.10 -1.76 -17.79
N THR A 142 5.79 -1.82 -17.56
CA THR A 142 4.90 -0.66 -17.38
C THR A 142 4.48 -0.41 -15.93
N ARG A 143 4.82 -1.30 -15.00
CA ARG A 143 4.54 -1.15 -13.56
C ARG A 143 5.29 0.05 -12.97
N PRO A 144 4.65 0.92 -12.16
CA PRO A 144 5.35 1.96 -11.41
C PRO A 144 6.44 1.36 -10.50
N GLN A 145 7.64 1.93 -10.50
CA GLN A 145 8.77 1.43 -9.68
C GLN A 145 8.48 1.49 -8.17
N ASP A 146 7.70 2.50 -7.73
CA ASP A 146 7.38 2.75 -6.32
C ASP A 146 5.91 2.39 -6.01
N LEU A 147 5.35 1.34 -6.63
CA LEU A 147 3.92 1.02 -6.52
C LEU A 147 3.48 0.82 -5.07
N GLY A 148 4.23 0.04 -4.28
CA GLY A 148 3.90 -0.22 -2.89
C GLY A 148 3.81 1.04 -2.04
N ASP A 149 4.80 1.92 -2.16
CA ASP A 149 4.86 3.18 -1.41
C ASP A 149 3.75 4.15 -1.85
N GLN A 150 3.51 4.26 -3.16
CA GLN A 150 2.40 5.05 -3.68
C GLN A 150 1.06 4.54 -3.16
N MET A 151 0.85 3.22 -3.11
CA MET A 151 -0.37 2.65 -2.56
C MET A 151 -0.48 2.85 -1.05
N ALA A 152 0.62 2.78 -0.30
CA ALA A 152 0.64 3.04 1.14
C ALA A 152 0.17 4.47 1.47
N GLU A 153 0.45 5.45 0.60
CA GLU A 153 -0.05 6.83 0.75
C GLU A 153 -1.54 6.99 0.39
N ARG A 154 -2.05 6.15 -0.51
CA ARG A 154 -3.41 6.23 -1.07
C ARG A 154 -4.42 5.34 -0.34
N VAL A 155 -3.97 4.35 0.42
CA VAL A 155 -4.83 3.46 1.21
C VAL A 155 -4.91 3.95 2.65
N ALA A 156 -6.12 4.23 3.10
CA ALA A 156 -6.41 4.57 4.49
C ALA A 156 -7.36 3.52 5.10
N LEU A 157 -7.16 3.24 6.39
CA LEU A 157 -8.06 2.46 7.21
C LEU A 157 -8.79 3.40 8.15
N GLN A 158 -10.11 3.24 8.26
CA GLN A 158 -10.96 3.92 9.22
C GLN A 158 -11.64 2.88 10.11
N ILE A 159 -11.43 3.00 11.41
CA ILE A 159 -12.10 2.19 12.42
C ILE A 159 -13.11 3.06 13.14
N THR A 160 -14.33 2.56 13.28
CA THR A 160 -15.39 3.22 14.04
C THR A 160 -15.82 2.32 15.19
N VAL A 161 -15.83 2.84 16.41
CA VAL A 161 -16.33 2.15 17.61
C VAL A 161 -17.62 2.85 18.03
N GLY A 162 -18.74 2.12 18.01
CA GLY A 162 -20.07 2.71 18.19
C GLY A 162 -21.07 1.83 18.94
N PRO A 163 -22.29 2.34 19.14
CA PRO A 163 -23.36 1.61 19.82
C PRO A 163 -23.91 0.45 18.99
N ARG A 164 -24.56 -0.50 19.68
CA ARG A 164 -25.56 -1.39 19.04
C ARG A 164 -26.72 -0.53 18.51
N PRO A 165 -27.35 -0.88 17.39
CA PRO A 165 -28.47 -0.12 16.84
C PRO A 165 -29.57 0.21 17.85
N ALA A 166 -29.92 -0.73 18.73
CA ALA A 166 -30.94 -0.52 19.77
C ALA A 166 -30.53 0.53 20.83
N ALA A 167 -29.23 0.65 21.14
CA ALA A 167 -28.72 1.59 22.14
C ALA A 167 -28.35 2.96 21.55
N ALA A 168 -28.34 3.08 20.21
CA ALA A 168 -27.95 4.31 19.52
C ALA A 168 -28.92 5.48 19.74
N PHE A 169 -30.15 5.19 20.18
CA PHE A 169 -31.16 6.21 20.52
C PHE A 169 -30.86 6.91 21.85
N GLU A 170 -30.23 6.20 22.80
CA GLU A 170 -29.92 6.75 24.13
C GLU A 170 -28.53 7.39 24.15
N ASP A 171 -27.56 6.75 23.48
CA ASP A 171 -26.19 7.23 23.36
C ASP A 171 -25.64 6.89 21.96
N SER A 172 -25.67 7.90 21.09
CA SER A 172 -25.17 7.86 19.71
C SER A 172 -23.66 7.98 19.60
N ARG A 173 -22.93 8.18 20.71
CA ARG A 173 -21.50 8.47 20.70
C ARG A 173 -20.71 7.38 19.99
N ARG A 174 -19.83 7.82 19.09
CA ARG A 174 -18.90 7.01 18.32
C ARG A 174 -17.50 7.60 18.46
N VAL A 175 -16.51 6.71 18.42
CA VAL A 175 -15.10 7.06 18.30
C VAL A 175 -14.61 6.57 16.96
N VAL A 176 -13.96 7.43 16.20
CA VAL A 176 -13.41 7.13 14.88
C VAL A 176 -11.91 7.37 14.92
N CYS A 177 -11.13 6.41 14.44
CA CYS A 177 -9.70 6.53 14.23
C CYS A 177 -9.36 6.20 12.78
N THR A 178 -8.62 7.09 12.13
CA THR A 178 -8.24 6.94 10.72
C THR A 178 -6.73 7.09 10.55
N GLY A 179 -6.13 6.23 9.75
CA GLY A 179 -4.69 6.26 9.47
C GLY A 179 -4.33 5.45 8.23
N ARG A 180 -3.06 5.54 7.82
CA ARG A 180 -2.48 4.61 6.83
C ARG A 180 -2.19 3.27 7.50
N LEU A 181 -1.98 2.22 6.71
CA LEU A 181 -1.64 0.90 7.24
C LEU A 181 -0.27 0.86 7.95
N ASP A 182 0.60 1.84 7.71
CA ASP A 182 1.89 2.00 8.38
C ASP A 182 1.88 3.08 9.47
N SER A 183 0.73 3.69 9.76
CA SER A 183 0.65 4.78 10.74
C SER A 183 0.91 4.25 12.16
N PRO A 184 1.82 4.88 12.94
CA PRO A 184 1.96 4.55 14.34
C PRO A 184 0.71 5.02 15.12
N PRO A 185 0.48 4.51 16.34
CA PRO A 185 -0.66 4.92 17.18
C PRO A 185 -0.80 6.44 17.35
N ALA A 186 0.32 7.16 17.50
CA ALA A 186 0.34 8.61 17.64
C ALA A 186 0.05 9.38 16.33
N GLY A 187 0.11 8.70 15.18
CA GLY A 187 -0.17 9.27 13.86
C GLY A 187 -1.62 9.10 13.40
N LEU A 188 -2.48 8.51 14.24
CA LEU A 188 -3.89 8.29 13.90
C LEU A 188 -4.72 9.56 14.14
N ALA A 189 -5.53 9.92 13.15
CA ALA A 189 -6.50 11.00 13.29
C ALA A 189 -7.70 10.49 14.10
N LEU A 190 -7.90 11.05 15.29
CA LEU A 190 -8.98 10.69 16.21
C LEU A 190 -10.13 11.69 16.11
N ARG A 191 -11.37 11.19 16.14
CA ARG A 191 -12.58 11.99 16.16
C ARG A 191 -13.65 11.33 17.01
N ILE A 192 -14.34 12.13 17.81
CA ILE A 192 -15.54 11.72 18.52
C ILE A 192 -16.74 12.32 17.78
N GLU A 193 -17.73 11.49 17.48
CA GLU A 193 -18.97 11.88 16.80
C GLU A 193 -20.15 11.49 17.71
N GLY A 194 -21.18 12.32 17.83
CA GLY A 194 -22.31 12.04 18.74
C GLY A 194 -23.10 13.28 19.08
#